data_AF-W9DP45-F1
#
_entry.id   AF-W9DP45-F1
#
_cell.length_a   1.000
_cell.length_b   1.000
_cell.length_c   1.000
_cell.angle_alpha   90.00
_cell.angle_beta   90.00
_cell.angle_gamma   90.00
#
_symmetry.space_group_name_H-M   'P 1'
#
loop_
_entity.id
_entity.type
_entity.pdbx_description
1 polymer ?
#
loop_
_entity_poly.entity_id
_entity_poly.type
_entity_poly.pdbx_seq_one_letter_code
_entity_poly.pdbx_strand_id
1 'polypeptide(L)' 'MKLIEKKCAMCGSPIYVYEDYAREEMFCTLHCMERATFGTVPRGLEQIQTVY' A
#
# COMPACT_ATOMS: atom_id res chain seq x y z
N MET A 1 -3.28 -23.21 11.20
CA MET A 1 -2.98 -22.15 10.23
C MET A 1 -4.10 -22.09 9.20
N LYS A 2 -4.97 -21.09 9.28
CA LYS A 2 -6.02 -20.83 8.30
C LYS A 2 -5.60 -19.70 7.35
N LEU A 3 -5.70 -19.93 6.03
CA LEU A 3 -5.53 -18.87 5.04
C LEU A 3 -6.83 -18.08 4.92
N ILE A 4 -6.76 -16.76 4.99
CA ILE A 4 -7.91 -15.86 4.87
C ILE A 4 -7.72 -14.88 3.71
N GLU A 5 -8.83 -14.38 3.17
CA GLU A 5 -8.83 -13.28 2.21
C GLU A 5 -8.97 -11.94 2.94
N LYS A 6 -8.11 -10.99 2.59
CA LYS A 6 -8.17 -9.58 2.97
C LYS A 6 -8.14 -8.74 1.70
N LYS A 7 -8.64 -7.50 1.77
CA LYS A 7 -8.55 -6.55 0.66
C LYS A 7 -7.40 -5.59 0.90
N CYS A 8 -6.68 -5.24 -0.16
CA CYS A 8 -5.69 -4.17 -0.13
C CYS A 8 -6.37 -2.86 0.30
N ALA A 9 -5.86 -2.23 1.35
CA ALA A 9 -6.41 -0.98 1.86
C ALA A 9 -6.36 0.17 0.84
N MET A 10 -5.43 0.09 -0.13
CA MET A 10 -5.22 1.15 -1.14
C MET A 10 -5.94 0.91 -2.47
N CYS A 11 -6.00 -0.34 -2.96
CA CYS A 11 -6.58 -0.63 -4.28
C CYS A 11 -7.72 -1.67 -4.28
N GLY A 12 -8.05 -2.27 -3.14
CA GLY A 12 -9.14 -3.24 -3.00
C GLY A 12 -8.86 -4.64 -3.57
N SER A 13 -7.70 -4.88 -4.19
CA SER A 13 -7.32 -6.21 -4.69
C SER A 13 -7.25 -7.25 -3.57
N PRO A 14 -7.60 -8.52 -3.85
CA PRO A 14 -7.54 -9.58 -2.83
C PRO A 14 -6.08 -9.90 -2.44
N ILE A 15 -5.89 -10.18 -1.15
CA ILE A 15 -4.63 -10.59 -0.52
C ILE A 15 -4.94 -11.84 0.30
N TYR A 16 -4.19 -12.91 0.09
CA TYR A 16 -4.32 -14.13 0.86
C TYR A 16 -3.20 -14.22 1.90
N VAL A 17 -3.57 -14.23 3.17
CA VAL A 17 -2.63 -14.19 4.31
C VAL A 17 -3.09 -15.20 5.37
N TYR A 18 -2.15 -15.81 6.11
CA TYR A 18 -2.55 -16.61 7.26
C TYR A 18 -3.09 -15.73 8.37
N GLU A 19 -4.10 -16.21 9.09
CA GLU A 19 -4.80 -15.45 10.14
C GLU A 19 -3.86 -14.81 11.16
N ASP A 20 -2.79 -15.50 11.55
CA ASP A 20 -1.79 -15.04 12.53
C ASP A 20 -0.94 -13.85 12.02
N TYR A 21 -0.86 -13.65 10.70
CA TYR A 21 -0.14 -12.54 10.07
C TYR A 21 -1.06 -11.43 9.56
N ALA A 22 -2.38 -11.58 9.73
CA ALA A 22 -3.34 -10.60 9.24
C ALA A 22 -3.28 -9.31 10.07
N ARG A 23 -3.07 -8.17 9.40
CA ARG A 23 -3.14 -6.84 10.00
C ARG A 23 -4.43 -6.12 9.61
N GLU A 24 -4.72 -5.02 10.29
CA GLU A 24 -5.86 -4.15 9.97
C GLU A 24 -5.70 -3.56 8.56
N GLU A 25 -4.54 -2.95 8.29
CA GLU A 25 -4.16 -2.49 6.96
C GLU A 25 -3.16 -3.45 6.30
N MET A 26 -3.48 -3.89 5.09
CA MET A 26 -2.66 -4.77 4.27
C MET A 26 -2.57 -4.21 2.85
N PHE A 27 -1.43 -4.39 2.20
CA PHE A 27 -1.16 -3.86 0.85
C PHE A 27 -0.70 -4.97 -0.07
N CYS A 28 -1.25 -5.03 -1.28
CA CYS A 28 -0.93 -6.08 -2.25
C CYS A 28 0.48 -5.90 -2.87
N THR A 29 1.01 -4.67 -2.86
CA THR A 29 2.34 -4.32 -3.37
C THR A 29 2.96 -3.22 -2.51
N LEU A 30 4.30 -3.10 -2.57
CA LEU A 30 5.03 -1.99 -1.96
C LEU A 30 4.53 -0.63 -2.46
N HIS A 31 4.19 -0.53 -3.76
CA HIS A 31 3.61 0.68 -4.34
C HIS A 31 2.29 1.12 -3.69
N CYS A 32 1.41 0.16 -3.34
CA CYS A 32 0.17 0.47 -2.62
C CYS A 32 0.46 0.91 -1.18
N MET A 33 1.43 0.28 -0.52
CA MET A 33 1.87 0.70 0.81
C MET A 33 2.43 2.12 0.79
N GLU A 34 3.38 2.40 -0.11
CA GLU A 34 3.99 3.71 -0.28
C GLU A 34 2.93 4.79 -0.55
N ARG A 35 2.00 4.56 -1.48
CA ARG A 35 0.92 5.52 -1.76
C ARG A 35 0.04 5.82 -0.54
N ALA A 36 -0.24 4.82 0.29
CA ALA A 36 -1.00 5.02 1.53
C ALA A 36 -0.21 5.88 2.52
N THR A 37 1.08 5.63 2.68
CA THR A 37 1.97 6.36 3.60
C THR A 37 2.23 7.80 3.15
N PHE A 38 2.46 8.03 1.86
CA PHE A 38 2.79 9.35 1.30
C PHE A 38 1.56 10.22 0.96
N GLY A 39 0.35 9.65 0.96
CA GLY A 39 -0.89 10.38 0.67
C GLY A 39 -1.27 11.44 1.71
N THR A 40 -0.57 11.51 2.85
CA THR A 40 -0.81 12.50 3.92
C THR A 40 0.22 13.64 3.95
N VAL A 41 1.17 13.68 3.02
CA VAL A 41 2.17 14.77 2.96
C VAL A 41 1.83 15.74 1.83
N PRO A 42 1.58 17.04 2.10
CA PRO A 42 1.49 18.03 1.04
C PRO A 42 2.81 18.00 0.27
N ARG A 43 2.72 17.77 -1.04
CA ARG A 43 3.84 17.69 -1.99
C ARG A 43 4.78 18.89 -1.83
N GLY A 44 5.87 18.67 -1.11
CA GLY A 44 7.02 19.58 -1.01
C GLY A 44 8.30 18.92 -1.49
N LEU A 45 8.23 18.06 -2.51
CA LEU A 45 9.41 17.56 -3.21
C LEU A 45 9.43 18.19 -4.61
N GLU A 46 10.40 19.08 -4.75
CA GLU A 46 10.75 19.83 -5.94
C GLU A 46 10.70 18.97 -7.19
N GLN A 47 10.01 19.50 -8.20
CA GLN A 47 10.07 19.04 -9.57
C GLN A 47 11.53 19.17 -10.04
N ILE A 48 12.27 18.07 -10.06
CA ILE A 48 13.50 18.01 -10.85
C ILE A 48 13.04 17.96 -12.31
N GLN A 49 12.93 19.14 -12.91
CA GLN A 49 12.81 19.31 -14.34
C GLN A 49 14.04 18.66 -14.98
N THR A 50 13.85 17.54 -15.68
CA THR A 50 14.78 17.14 -16.72
C THR A 50 14.71 18.20 -17.82
N VAL A 51 15.71 19.07 -17.84
CA VAL A 51 15.96 19.98 -18.97
C VAL A 51 16.47 19.13 -20.14
N TYR A 52 15.93 19.44 -21.32
CA TYR A 52 16.20 18.82 -22.63
C TYR A 52 17.68 18.73 -23.00
#